data_AF-A0A1Q3BWH3-F1
#
_entry.id   AF-A0A1Q3BWH3-F1
#
_cell.length_a   1.000
_cell.length_b   1.000
_cell.length_c   1.000
_cell.angle_alpha   90.00
_cell.angle_beta   90.00
_cell.angle_gamma   90.00
#
_symmetry.space_group_name_H-M   'P 1'
#
loop_
_entity.id
_entity.type
_entity.pdbx_description
1 polymer ?
#
loop_
_entity_poly.entity_id
_entity_poly.type
_entity_poly.pdbx_seq_one_letter_code
_entity_poly.pdbx_strand_id
1 'polypeptide(L)'
;QTPKTLESESPIEQQPDEEGGEDNEEGECGFCLFMKGGGCRDAFIDWEKCIEDAEKNNEDIVDKCFEVTGALKKCMEAHSEYYEPILRAEKMAEDELSKEKKKKEEEEDTK
;
A
#
# COMPACT_ATOMS: atom_id res chain seq x y z
N GLN A 1 -43.43 37.10 22.96
CA GLN A 1 -43.37 35.63 22.77
C GLN A 1 -41.95 35.22 23.09
N THR A 2 -41.62 35.15 24.38
CA THR A 2 -41.46 33.89 25.14
C THR A 2 -40.38 32.97 24.53
N PRO A 3 -39.13 33.08 25.01
CA PRO A 3 -38.11 32.05 24.88
C PRO A 3 -38.41 30.91 25.88
N LYS A 4 -38.15 29.66 25.50
CA LYS A 4 -38.30 28.47 26.37
C LYS A 4 -37.36 27.40 25.79
N THR A 5 -36.16 27.17 26.34
CA THR A 5 -35.80 26.48 27.60
C THR A 5 -35.55 24.98 27.36
N LEU A 6 -34.63 24.47 28.19
CA LEU A 6 -34.38 23.09 28.61
C LEU A 6 -33.24 22.41 27.85
N GLU A 7 -32.01 22.36 28.39
CA GLU A 7 -31.54 21.61 29.57
C GLU A 7 -31.90 20.11 29.53
N SER A 8 -30.87 19.29 29.67
CA SER A 8 -30.76 18.10 30.53
C SER A 8 -29.99 16.96 29.86
N GLU A 9 -28.75 16.81 30.32
CA GLU A 9 -28.28 15.63 31.06
C GLU A 9 -28.42 14.24 30.41
N SER A 10 -27.25 13.60 30.28
CA SER A 10 -26.94 12.24 29.82
C SER A 10 -27.83 11.11 30.35
N PRO A 11 -27.80 9.93 29.71
CA PRO A 11 -27.03 8.86 30.32
C PRO A 11 -26.16 8.05 29.36
N ILE A 12 -24.98 7.70 29.88
CA ILE A 12 -24.11 6.62 29.42
C ILE A 12 -24.89 5.31 29.60
N GLU A 13 -25.18 4.60 28.52
CA GLU A 13 -25.59 3.20 28.58
C GLU A 13 -24.39 2.32 28.18
N GLN A 14 -23.92 1.56 29.16
CA GLN A 14 -22.92 0.52 29.01
C GLN A 14 -23.63 -0.83 28.88
N GLN A 15 -23.32 -1.53 27.77
CA GLN A 15 -23.19 -3.00 27.61
C GLN A 15 -24.46 -3.88 27.63
N PRO A 16 -24.42 -5.16 27.15
CA PRO A 16 -23.30 -5.96 26.62
C PRO A 16 -23.60 -6.72 25.29
N ASP A 17 -22.57 -7.45 24.83
CA ASP A 17 -22.54 -8.67 24.00
C ASP A 17 -23.42 -8.80 22.75
N GLU A 18 -22.79 -9.05 21.60
CA GLU A 18 -23.03 -10.29 20.83
C GLU A 18 -21.71 -10.74 20.19
N GLU A 19 -21.33 -11.96 20.53
CA GLU A 19 -20.31 -12.76 19.85
C GLU A 19 -20.77 -13.06 18.42
N GLY A 20 -19.83 -13.04 17.47
CA GLY A 20 -20.02 -13.75 16.20
C GLY A 20 -19.73 -12.91 14.96
N GLY A 21 -18.55 -13.12 14.41
CA GLY A 21 -18.17 -12.65 13.09
C GLY A 21 -16.79 -12.05 13.09
N GLU A 22 -15.77 -12.90 13.05
CA GLU A 22 -14.55 -12.57 12.31
C GLU A 22 -14.93 -12.44 10.83
N ASP A 23 -15.72 -11.42 10.49
CA ASP A 23 -15.81 -10.96 9.12
C ASP A 23 -14.53 -10.18 8.89
N ASN A 24 -13.57 -10.92 8.36
CA ASN A 24 -12.41 -10.35 7.70
C ASN A 24 -12.94 -9.59 6.47
N GLU A 25 -13.58 -8.44 6.70
CA GLU A 25 -13.83 -7.43 5.69
C GLU A 25 -12.46 -6.77 5.43
N GLU A 26 -11.54 -7.56 4.87
CA GLU A 26 -10.40 -7.10 4.09
C GLU A 26 -10.99 -6.34 2.92
N GLY A 27 -11.41 -5.09 3.19
CA GLY A 27 -11.84 -4.16 2.18
C GLY A 27 -10.75 -4.12 1.13
N GLU A 28 -11.10 -4.51 -0.10
CA GLU A 28 -10.14 -4.78 -1.15
C GLU A 28 -9.21 -3.57 -1.30
N CYS A 29 -7.92 -3.76 -1.02
CA CYS A 29 -6.94 -2.69 -1.00
C CYS A 29 -7.01 -1.90 -2.32
N GLY A 30 -7.21 -0.58 -2.25
CA GLY A 30 -7.43 0.26 -3.44
C GLY A 30 -6.30 0.16 -4.48
N PHE A 31 -5.07 -0.11 -4.02
CA PHE A 31 -3.95 -0.41 -4.90
C PHE A 31 -4.08 -1.78 -5.57
N CYS A 32 -4.44 -2.83 -4.83
CA CYS A 32 -4.68 -4.17 -5.38
C CYS A 32 -5.80 -4.15 -6.43
N LEU A 33 -6.88 -3.41 -6.16
CA LEU A 33 -7.97 -3.17 -7.11
C LEU A 33 -7.48 -2.51 -8.40
N PHE A 34 -6.70 -1.45 -8.28
CA PHE A 34 -6.11 -0.76 -9.43
C PHE A 34 -5.19 -1.70 -10.23
N MET A 35 -4.29 -2.42 -9.55
CA MET A 35 -3.35 -3.33 -10.20
C MET A 35 -4.05 -4.46 -10.95
N LYS A 36 -5.09 -5.05 -10.34
CA LYS A 36 -5.93 -6.10 -10.93
C LYS A 36 -6.87 -5.59 -12.03
N GLY A 37 -7.14 -4.30 -12.08
CA GLY A 37 -7.97 -3.66 -13.11
C GLY A 37 -7.24 -3.37 -14.43
N GLY A 38 -5.91 -3.46 -14.44
CA GLY A 38 -5.09 -3.16 -15.62
C GLY A 38 -4.61 -4.38 -16.41
N GLY A 39 -3.83 -4.14 -17.46
CA GLY A 39 -3.29 -5.17 -18.35
C GLY A 39 -2.27 -6.12 -17.70
N CYS A 40 -1.78 -5.79 -16.51
CA CYS A 40 -0.79 -6.57 -15.78
C CYS A 40 -1.37 -7.38 -14.61
N ARG A 41 -2.69 -7.60 -14.60
CA ARG A 41 -3.39 -8.36 -13.56
C ARG A 41 -2.70 -9.68 -13.20
N ASP A 42 -2.39 -10.51 -14.20
CA ASP A 42 -1.83 -11.85 -13.95
C ASP A 42 -0.42 -11.75 -13.33
N ALA A 43 0.41 -10.83 -13.85
CA ALA A 43 1.73 -10.55 -13.28
C ALA A 43 1.64 -10.03 -11.83
N PHE A 44 0.62 -9.24 -11.52
CA PHE A 44 0.38 -8.75 -10.15
C PHE A 44 -0.06 -9.88 -9.22
N ILE A 45 -0.95 -10.77 -9.66
CA ILE A 45 -1.39 -11.93 -8.86
C ILE A 45 -0.20 -12.86 -8.58
N ASP A 46 0.68 -13.08 -9.55
CA ASP A 46 1.87 -13.92 -9.33
C ASP A 46 2.88 -13.26 -8.38
N TRP A 47 2.97 -11.93 -8.39
CA TRP A 47 3.71 -11.18 -7.39
C TRP A 47 3.10 -11.29 -5.99
N GLU A 48 1.78 -11.13 -5.84
CA GLU A 48 1.07 -11.30 -4.55
C GLU A 48 1.33 -12.71 -3.98
N LYS A 49 1.21 -13.76 -4.80
CA LYS A 49 1.52 -15.14 -4.37
C LYS A 49 2.96 -15.29 -3.91
N CYS A 50 3.91 -14.65 -4.60
CA CYS A 50 5.31 -14.71 -4.20
C CYS A 50 5.52 -14.07 -2.83
N ILE A 51 4.89 -12.92 -2.57
CA ILE A 51 4.93 -12.26 -1.26
C ILE A 51 4.34 -13.16 -0.19
N GLU A 52 3.13 -13.67 -0.43
CA GLU A 52 2.48 -14.57 0.53
C GLU A 52 3.35 -15.78 0.86
N ASP A 53 4.00 -16.38 -0.14
CA ASP A 53 4.89 -17.51 0.06
C ASP A 53 6.15 -17.10 0.85
N ALA A 54 6.75 -15.94 0.54
CA ALA A 54 7.89 -15.42 1.29
C ALA A 54 7.52 -15.14 2.76
N GLU A 55 6.36 -14.54 3.02
CA GLU A 55 5.86 -14.30 4.38
C GLU A 55 5.61 -15.60 5.14
N LYS A 56 4.95 -16.58 4.50
CA LYS A 56 4.71 -17.92 5.09
C LYS A 56 6.02 -18.62 5.47
N ASN A 57 7.06 -18.45 4.66
CA ASN A 57 8.37 -19.07 4.88
C ASN A 57 9.36 -18.19 5.67
N ASN A 58 8.95 -16.98 6.08
CA ASN A 58 9.83 -15.99 6.73
C ASN A 58 11.10 -15.68 5.91
N GLU A 59 10.96 -15.63 4.59
CA GLU A 59 12.03 -15.29 3.65
C GLU A 59 12.05 -13.77 3.38
N ASP A 60 13.20 -13.23 2.98
CA ASP A 60 13.27 -11.85 2.53
C ASP A 60 12.52 -11.68 1.21
N ILE A 61 11.44 -10.88 1.22
CA ILE A 61 10.56 -10.67 0.07
C ILE A 61 11.32 -10.03 -1.10
N VAL A 62 12.25 -9.11 -0.82
CA VAL A 62 12.97 -8.38 -1.85
C VAL A 62 13.85 -9.35 -2.64
N ASP A 63 14.60 -10.19 -1.95
CA ASP A 63 15.46 -11.20 -2.56
C ASP A 63 14.64 -12.31 -3.24
N LYS A 64 13.61 -12.83 -2.56
CA LYS A 64 12.80 -13.96 -3.03
C LYS A 64 11.95 -13.61 -4.25
N CYS A 65 11.35 -12.42 -4.26
CA CYS A 65 10.42 -11.97 -5.28
C CYS A 65 11.02 -10.96 -6.24
N PHE A 66 12.34 -10.75 -6.23
CA PHE A 66 13.03 -9.80 -7.10
C PHE A 66 12.66 -9.99 -8.59
N GLU A 67 12.76 -11.22 -9.08
CA GLU A 67 12.50 -11.52 -10.49
C GLU A 67 11.03 -11.28 -10.88
N VAL A 68 10.10 -11.68 -10.00
CA VAL A 68 8.66 -11.51 -10.22
C VAL A 68 8.27 -10.02 -10.15
N THR A 69 8.84 -9.28 -9.21
CA THR A 69 8.69 -7.82 -9.09
C THR A 69 9.23 -7.12 -10.33
N GLY A 70 10.38 -7.55 -10.84
CA GLY A 70 10.97 -7.04 -12.08
C GLY A 70 10.10 -7.35 -13.32
N ALA A 71 9.47 -8.52 -13.38
CA ALA A 71 8.53 -8.86 -14.44
C ALA A 71 7.25 -8.00 -14.38
N LEU A 72 6.71 -7.78 -13.18
CA LEU A 72 5.57 -6.90 -12.94
C LEU A 72 5.88 -5.46 -13.38
N LYS A 73 7.02 -4.91 -12.96
CA LYS A 73 7.46 -3.56 -13.37
C LYS A 73 7.54 -3.43 -14.89
N LYS A 74 8.19 -4.38 -15.57
CA LYS A 74 8.28 -4.38 -17.04
C LYS A 74 6.92 -4.41 -17.73
N CYS A 75 5.98 -5.17 -17.17
CA CYS A 75 4.61 -5.15 -17.66
C CYS A 75 3.97 -3.76 -17.48
N MET A 76 4.10 -3.16 -16.29
CA MET A 76 3.55 -1.83 -16.02
C MET A 76 4.14 -0.76 -16.94
N GLU A 77 5.43 -0.82 -17.24
CA GLU A 77 6.10 0.06 -18.19
C GLU A 77 5.54 -0.10 -19.62
N ALA A 78 5.32 -1.34 -20.07
CA ALA A 78 4.69 -1.63 -21.35
C ALA A 78 3.22 -1.15 -21.42
N HIS A 79 2.54 -1.08 -20.28
CA HIS A 79 1.18 -0.56 -20.12
C HIS A 79 1.15 0.81 -19.42
N SER A 80 2.16 1.64 -19.67
CA SER A 80 2.39 2.90 -18.95
C SER A 80 1.23 3.88 -18.97
N GLU A 81 0.39 3.90 -20.00
CA GLU A 81 -0.80 4.78 -20.06
C GLU A 81 -1.77 4.51 -18.89
N TYR A 82 -1.94 3.25 -18.49
CA TYR A 82 -2.76 2.88 -17.34
C TYR A 82 -2.00 3.09 -16.03
N TYR A 83 -0.75 2.63 -15.97
CA TYR A 83 0.05 2.61 -14.74
C TYR A 83 0.85 3.92 -14.46
N GLU A 84 0.63 4.98 -15.24
CA GLU A 84 1.36 6.26 -15.18
C GLU A 84 1.46 6.83 -13.76
N PRO A 85 0.40 6.86 -12.93
CA PRO A 85 0.48 7.44 -11.60
C PRO A 85 1.48 6.71 -10.69
N ILE A 86 1.59 5.38 -10.83
CA ILE A 86 2.52 4.58 -10.05
C ILE A 86 3.94 4.77 -10.58
N LEU A 87 4.13 4.64 -11.90
CA LEU A 87 5.45 4.80 -12.53
C LEU A 87 6.06 6.18 -12.26
N ARG A 88 5.23 7.23 -12.20
CA ARG A 88 5.67 8.57 -11.82
C ARG A 88 6.12 8.62 -10.37
N ALA A 89 5.35 8.03 -9.45
CA ALA A 89 5.69 7.99 -8.04
C ALA A 89 6.99 7.22 -7.78
N GLU A 90 7.18 6.08 -8.45
CA GLU A 90 8.42 5.30 -8.40
C GLU A 90 9.61 6.14 -8.84
N LYS A 91 9.53 6.79 -10.02
CA LYS A 91 10.60 7.63 -10.53
C LYS A 91 10.96 8.77 -9.57
N MET A 92 9.95 9.42 -8.97
CA MET A 92 10.20 10.47 -7.98
C MET A 92 10.93 9.93 -6.75
N ALA A 93 10.54 8.76 -6.25
CA ALA A 93 11.22 8.13 -5.12
C ALA A 93 12.67 7.75 -5.46
N GLU A 94 12.92 7.23 -6.66
CA GLU A 94 14.27 6.92 -7.17
C GLU A 94 15.16 8.17 -7.26
N ASP A 95 14.60 9.28 -7.78
CA ASP A 95 15.31 10.55 -7.91
C ASP A 95 15.66 11.15 -6.53
N GLU A 96 14.72 11.12 -5.56
CA GLU A 96 14.97 11.62 -4.20
C GLU A 96 16.05 10.79 -3.49
N LEU A 97 15.97 9.46 -3.55
CA LEU A 97 16.97 8.56 -2.97
C LEU A 97 18.36 8.80 -3.60
N SER A 98 18.40 9.08 -4.90
CA SER A 98 19.65 9.41 -5.60
C SER A 98 20.24 10.75 -5.16
N LYS A 99 19.41 11.77 -4.91
CA LYS A 99 19.87 13.07 -4.37
C LYS A 99 20.38 12.92 -2.94
N GLU A 100 19.68 12.18 -2.10
CA GLU A 100 20.11 11.93 -0.72
C GLU A 100 21.44 11.19 -0.65
N LYS A 101 21.64 10.18 -1.52
CA LYS A 101 22.92 9.48 -1.63
C LYS A 101 24.06 10.44 -1.99
N LYS A 102 23.88 11.25 -3.04
CA LYS A 102 24.89 12.24 -3.46
C LYS A 102 25.23 13.23 -2.34
N LYS A 103 24.22 13.77 -1.65
CA LYS A 103 24.45 14.69 -0.54
C LYS A 103 25.26 14.05 0.59
N LYS A 104 24.99 12.78 0.92
CA LYS A 104 25.74 12.04 1.94
C LYS A 104 27.18 11.79 1.51
N GLU A 105 27.40 11.45 0.25
CA GLU A 105 28.75 11.29 -0.33
C GLU A 105 29.54 12.60 -0.30
N GLU A 106 28.93 13.73 -0.66
CA GLU A 106 29.55 15.07 -0.61
C GLU A 106 29.87 15.52 0.83
N GLU A 107 29.01 15.18 1.80
CA GLU A 107 29.24 15.45 3.22
C GLU A 107 30.37 14.59 3.79
N GLU A 108 30.48 13.33 3.36
CA GLU A 108 31.56 12.43 3.79
C GLU A 108 32.92 12.83 3.20
N ASP A 109 32.97 13.26 1.93
CA ASP A 109 34.20 13.71 1.25
C ASP A 109 34.75 15.04 1.82
N THR A 110 33.90 15.84 2.47
CA THR A 110 34.27 17.13 3.08
C THR A 110 34.79 17.00 4.52
N LYS A 111 34.76 15.79 5.12
CA LYS A 111 35.12 15.54 6.53
C LYS A 111 36.51 14.94 6.70
#